data_AF-A0AAV5WIY0-F1
#
_entry.id   AF-A0AAV5WIY0-F1
#
_cell.length_a   1.000
_cell.length_b   1.000
_cell.length_c   1.000
_cell.angle_alpha   90.00
_cell.angle_beta   90.00
_cell.angle_gamma   90.00
#
_symmetry.space_group_name_H-M   'P 1'
#
loop_
_entity.id
_entity.type
_entity.pdbx_description
1 polymer ?
#
loop_
_entity_poly.entity_id
_entity_poly.type
_entity_poly.pdbx_seq_one_letter_code
_entity_poly.pdbx_strand_id
1 'polypeptide(L)'
;IFQFFFTILAVMTTPFVVISFYRAGVIHRNFRIQVCVMAFIFVNATIARAVIFCYQFYDLPLKDNDPLIIVANIVRNTFFGYGCGLAGSFGLERTVATIFWKWYEKGSKSTIIVVLLIELCNIVPSVIVSTEWL
;
A
#
# COMPACT_ATOMS: atom_id res chain seq x y z
N ILE A 1 15.48 4.90 18.80
CA ILE A 1 14.45 5.71 19.51
C ILE A 1 13.67 6.60 18.54
N PHE A 2 14.29 7.57 17.85
CA PHE A 2 13.58 8.44 16.90
C PHE A 2 12.80 7.69 15.81
N GLN A 3 13.37 6.62 15.24
CA GLN A 3 12.67 5.80 14.24
C GLN A 3 11.35 5.22 14.78
N PHE A 4 11.34 4.69 16.01
CA PHE A 4 10.11 4.21 16.64
C PHE A 4 9.08 5.31 16.85
N PHE A 5 9.53 6.48 17.32
CA PHE A 5 8.65 7.63 17.48
C PHE A 5 7.97 8.01 16.15
N PHE A 6 8.73 8.08 15.06
CA PHE A 6 8.17 8.36 13.73
C PHE A 6 7.27 7.25 13.20
N THR A 7 7.58 5.98 13.46
CA THR A 7 6.71 4.84 13.12
C THR A 7 5.36 4.96 13.83
N ILE A 8 5.36 5.22 15.14
CA ILE A 8 4.12 5.38 15.92
C ILE A 8 3.33 6.58 15.39
N LEU A 9 3.99 7.71 15.20
CA LEU A 9 3.36 8.92 14.65
C LEU A 9 2.75 8.66 13.26
N ALA A 10 3.46 7.97 12.36
CA ALA A 10 2.97 7.63 11.03
C ALA A 10 1.73 6.74 11.09
N VAL A 11 1.73 5.70 11.93
CA VAL A 11 0.56 4.82 12.09
C VAL A 11 -0.61 5.57 12.72
N MET A 12 -0.37 6.43 13.71
CA MET A 12 -1.44 7.23 14.35
C MET A 12 -2.04 8.28 13.42
N THR A 13 -1.23 8.90 12.56
CA THR A 13 -1.70 9.93 11.62
C THR A 13 -2.43 9.35 10.41
N THR A 14 -2.11 8.12 10.01
CA THR A 14 -2.68 7.49 8.79
C THR A 14 -4.22 7.42 8.79
N PRO A 15 -4.92 7.01 9.87
CA PRO A 15 -6.39 7.03 9.92
C PRO A 15 -6.99 8.41 9.63
N PHE A 16 -6.37 9.49 10.12
CA PHE A 16 -6.85 10.85 9.87
C PHE A 16 -6.73 11.22 8.39
N VAL A 17 -5.63 10.83 7.73
CA VAL A 17 -5.45 10.99 6.29
C VAL A 17 -6.53 10.23 5.53
N VAL A 18 -6.74 8.96 5.87
CA VAL A 18 -7.77 8.11 5.24
C VAL A 18 -9.17 8.71 5.40
N ILE A 19 -9.55 9.15 6.60
CA ILE A 19 -10.85 9.78 6.86
C ILE A 19 -10.99 11.08 6.05
N SER A 20 -9.93 11.89 5.97
CA SER A 20 -9.93 13.16 5.23
C SER A 20 -10.16 12.91 3.73
N PHE A 21 -9.44 11.97 3.12
CA PHE A 21 -9.63 11.60 1.72
C PHE A 21 -10.99 10.95 1.47
N TYR A 22 -11.44 10.07 2.37
CA TYR A 22 -12.73 9.40 2.23
C TYR A 22 -13.91 10.40 2.23
N ARG A 23 -13.83 11.41 3.12
CA ARG A 23 -14.84 12.48 3.25
C ARG A 23 -14.73 13.57 2.19
N ALA A 24 -13.64 13.63 1.41
CA ALA A 24 -13.50 14.59 0.33
C ALA A 24 -14.51 14.31 -0.80
N GLY A 25 -15.63 15.05 -0.80
CA GLY A 25 -16.73 14.86 -1.75
C GLY A 25 -16.37 15.17 -3.20
N VAL A 26 -15.38 16.03 -3.42
CA VAL A 26 -14.89 16.41 -4.76
C VAL A 26 -14.08 15.31 -5.44
N ILE A 27 -13.64 14.30 -4.69
CA ILE A 27 -12.78 13.23 -5.21
C ILE A 27 -13.64 12.03 -5.62
N HIS A 28 -13.37 11.49 -6.82
CA HIS A 28 -14.07 10.31 -7.30
C HIS A 28 -13.89 9.11 -6.34
N ARG A 29 -14.93 8.27 -6.22
CA ARG A 29 -14.97 7.14 -5.28
C ARG A 29 -13.78 6.18 -5.45
N ASN A 30 -13.40 5.88 -6.68
CA ASN A 30 -12.30 4.95 -6.97
C ASN A 30 -10.96 5.46 -6.46
N PHE A 31 -10.67 6.75 -6.67
CA PHE A 31 -9.45 7.37 -6.17
C PHE A 31 -9.40 7.33 -4.64
N ARG A 32 -10.54 7.57 -3.98
CA ARG A 32 -10.63 7.43 -2.51
C ARG A 32 -10.30 6.01 -2.06
N ILE A 33 -10.85 4.99 -2.72
CA ILE A 33 -10.55 3.58 -2.42
C ILE A 33 -9.05 3.30 -2.61
N GLN A 34 -8.47 3.78 -3.70
CA GLN A 34 -7.04 3.59 -3.99
C GLN A 34 -6.14 4.23 -2.91
N VAL A 35 -6.46 5.44 -2.45
CA VAL A 35 -5.75 6.07 -1.32
C VAL A 35 -5.90 5.25 -0.04
N CYS A 36 -7.08 4.67 0.23
CA CYS A 36 -7.28 3.79 1.38
C CYS A 36 -6.43 2.51 1.28
N VAL A 37 -6.33 1.90 0.09
CA VAL A 37 -5.48 0.72 -0.14
C VAL A 37 -4.01 1.07 0.05
N MET A 38 -3.54 2.17 -0.53
CA MET A 38 -2.18 2.68 -0.33
C MET A 38 -1.86 2.89 1.16
N ALA A 39 -2.77 3.54 1.90
CA ALA A 39 -2.62 3.75 3.33
C ALA A 39 -2.57 2.45 4.13
N PHE A 40 -3.39 1.46 3.76
CA PHE A 40 -3.36 0.14 4.39
C PHE A 40 -2.02 -0.58 4.15
N ILE A 41 -1.50 -0.59 2.92
CA ILE A 41 -0.21 -1.20 2.60
C ILE A 41 0.93 -0.46 3.33
N PHE A 42 0.87 0.87 3.38
CA PHE A 42 1.83 1.70 4.12
C PHE A 42 1.90 1.35 5.62
N VAL A 43 0.74 1.18 6.28
CA VAL A 43 0.70 0.78 7.69
C VAL A 43 1.32 -0.59 7.90
N ASN A 44 0.99 -1.58 7.06
CA ASN A 44 1.58 -2.92 7.12
C ASN A 44 3.11 -2.88 6.95
N ALA A 45 3.61 -2.11 5.98
CA ALA A 45 5.05 -1.93 5.77
C ALA A 45 5.75 -1.23 6.94
N THR A 46 5.06 -0.27 7.56
CA THR A 46 5.56 0.45 8.74
C THR A 46 5.67 -0.48 9.95
N ILE A 47 4.68 -1.34 10.16
CA ILE A 47 4.70 -2.39 11.19
C ILE A 47 5.82 -3.39 10.91
N ALA A 48 5.93 -3.88 9.66
CA ALA A 48 6.99 -4.80 9.27
C ALA A 48 8.40 -4.21 9.50
N ARG A 49 8.60 -2.93 9.20
CA ARG A 49 9.85 -2.22 9.50
C ARG A 49 10.12 -2.13 11.01
N ALA A 50 9.09 -1.94 11.83
CA ALA A 50 9.22 -1.94 13.28
C ALA A 50 9.63 -3.32 13.81
N VAL A 51 9.05 -4.40 13.28
CA VAL A 51 9.44 -5.79 13.61
C VAL A 51 10.92 -6.04 13.32
N ILE A 52 11.38 -5.72 12.10
CA ILE A 52 12.79 -5.87 11.72
C ILE A 52 13.70 -5.05 12.64
N PHE A 53 13.29 -3.82 12.97
CA PHE A 53 14.06 -2.97 13.88
C PHE A 53 14.11 -3.53 15.31
N CYS A 54 13.04 -4.15 15.81
CA CYS A 54 13.05 -4.84 17.11
C CYS A 54 14.10 -5.96 17.13
N TYR A 55 14.17 -6.78 16.07
CA TYR A 55 15.19 -7.83 15.96
C TYR A 55 16.60 -7.25 16.03
N GLN A 56 16.86 -6.16 15.31
CA GLN A 56 18.14 -5.47 15.31
C GLN A 56 18.47 -4.82 16.65
N PHE A 57 17.48 -4.26 17.34
CA PHE A 57 17.68 -3.51 18.59
C PHE A 57 17.93 -4.43 19.79
N TYR A 58 17.25 -5.57 19.86
CA TYR A 58 17.40 -6.55 20.94
C TYR A 58 18.44 -7.62 20.66
N ASP A 59 19.16 -7.53 19.54
CA ASP A 59 20.18 -8.50 19.11
C ASP A 59 19.65 -9.94 19.12
N LEU A 60 18.42 -10.13 18.62
CA LEU A 60 17.79 -11.45 18.57
C LEU A 60 18.52 -12.32 17.53
N PRO A 61 18.80 -13.60 17.84
CA PRO A 61 19.49 -14.49 16.91
C PRO A 61 18.63 -14.70 15.65
N LEU A 62 19.18 -14.30 14.50
CA LEU A 62 18.58 -14.53 13.19
C LEU A 62 18.70 -16.02 12.87
N LYS A 63 17.59 -16.76 12.97
CA LYS A 63 17.51 -18.11 12.43
C LYS A 63 17.19 -18.01 10.94
N ASP A 64 17.89 -18.77 10.10
CA ASP A 64 17.74 -18.73 8.65
C ASP A 64 16.29 -18.96 8.17
N ASN A 65 15.47 -19.65 8.97
CA ASN A 65 14.08 -19.97 8.67
C ASN A 65 13.08 -19.31 9.64
N ASP A 66 13.36 -18.11 10.15
CA ASP A 66 12.38 -17.39 10.96
C ASP A 66 11.24 -16.83 10.07
N PRO A 67 10.02 -17.38 10.12
CA PRO A 67 8.94 -16.93 9.24
C PRO A 67 8.54 -15.48 9.51
N LEU A 68 8.74 -14.96 10.73
CA LEU A 68 8.37 -13.60 11.07
C LEU A 68 9.27 -12.58 10.38
N ILE A 69 10.60 -12.80 10.36
CA ILE A 69 11.55 -11.91 9.69
C ILE A 69 11.37 -11.98 8.16
N ILE A 70 11.11 -13.17 7.62
CA ILE A 70 10.86 -13.41 6.20
C ILE A 70 9.62 -12.63 5.75
N VAL A 71 8.49 -12.82 6.43
CA VAL A 71 7.25 -12.10 6.11
C VAL A 71 7.43 -10.59 6.27
N ALA A 72 8.11 -10.12 7.33
CA ALA A 72 8.36 -8.70 7.52
C ALA A 72 9.21 -8.10 6.38
N ASN A 73 10.22 -8.82 5.89
CA ASN A 73 11.02 -8.39 4.75
C ASN A 73 10.19 -8.35 3.46
N ILE A 74 9.36 -9.36 3.18
CA ILE A 74 8.47 -9.37 2.01
C ILE A 74 7.52 -8.17 2.05
N VAL A 75 6.83 -7.95 3.18
CA VAL A 75 5.85 -6.87 3.32
C VAL A 75 6.52 -5.49 3.16
N ARG A 76 7.71 -5.30 3.77
CA ARG A 76 8.49 -4.07 3.63
C ARG A 76 8.90 -3.82 2.18
N ASN A 77 9.43 -4.84 1.50
CA ASN A 77 9.89 -4.73 0.11
C ASN A 77 8.70 -4.55 -0.86
N THR A 78 7.57 -5.20 -0.58
CA THR A 78 6.36 -5.12 -1.41
C THR A 78 5.85 -3.69 -1.46
N PHE A 79 5.89 -2.96 -0.34
CA PHE A 79 5.51 -1.55 -0.33
C PHE A 79 6.41 -0.67 -1.21
N PHE A 80 7.72 -0.97 -1.28
CA PHE A 80 8.62 -0.23 -2.16
C PHE A 80 8.26 -0.45 -3.63
N GLY A 81 8.06 -1.71 -4.04
CA GLY A 81 7.59 -2.04 -5.39
C GLY A 81 6.25 -1.38 -5.71
N TYR A 82 5.31 -1.47 -4.78
CA TYR A 82 3.97 -0.88 -4.91
C TYR A 82 4.03 0.64 -5.07
N GLY A 83 4.90 1.30 -4.30
CA GLY A 83 5.11 2.75 -4.34
C GLY A 83 5.67 3.20 -5.69
N CYS A 84 6.60 2.45 -6.28
CA CYS A 84 7.11 2.70 -7.63
C CYS A 84 6.02 2.56 -8.70
N GLY A 85 5.12 1.58 -8.56
CA GLY A 85 4.02 1.37 -9.51
C GLY A 85 2.83 2.32 -9.36
N LEU A 86 2.73 3.04 -8.23
CA LEU A 86 1.57 3.87 -7.88
C LEU A 86 1.24 4.95 -8.93
N ALA A 87 2.27 5.63 -9.46
CA ALA A 87 2.08 6.63 -10.50
C ALA A 87 1.51 6.01 -11.80
N GLY A 88 1.98 4.82 -12.16
CA GLY A 88 1.46 4.04 -13.29
C GLY A 88 0.02 3.60 -13.05
N SER A 89 -0.30 3.11 -11.85
CA SER A 89 -1.66 2.73 -11.46
C SER A 89 -2.63 3.90 -11.58
N PHE A 90 -2.26 5.10 -11.09
CA PHE A 90 -3.08 6.30 -11.27
C PHE A 90 -3.20 6.72 -12.74
N GLY A 91 -2.12 6.63 -13.52
CA GLY A 91 -2.15 6.92 -14.95
C GLY A 91 -3.11 6.00 -15.72
N LEU A 92 -3.06 4.70 -15.46
CA LEU A 92 -3.97 3.72 -16.05
C LEU A 92 -5.42 3.98 -15.64
N GLU A 93 -5.65 4.28 -14.36
CA GLU A 93 -6.97 4.60 -13.83
C GLU A 93 -7.57 5.84 -14.53
N ARG A 94 -6.78 6.93 -14.66
CA ARG A 94 -7.18 8.13 -15.39
C ARG A 94 -7.39 7.87 -16.88
N THR A 95 -6.60 7.00 -17.49
CA THR A 95 -6.75 6.61 -18.90
C THR A 95 -8.08 5.90 -19.12
N VAL A 96 -8.42 4.92 -18.28
CA VAL A 96 -9.71 4.21 -18.34
C VAL A 96 -10.87 5.17 -18.10
N ALA A 97 -10.75 6.07 -17.11
CA ALA A 97 -11.77 7.08 -16.83
C ALA A 97 -11.98 8.03 -18.03
N THR A 98 -10.92 8.37 -18.77
CA THR A 98 -11.00 9.25 -19.93
C THR A 98 -11.67 8.56 -21.12
N ILE A 99 -11.30 7.30 -21.40
CA ILE A 99 -11.86 6.53 -22.52
C ILE A 99 -13.33 6.17 -22.26
N PHE A 100 -13.67 5.76 -21.03
CA PHE A 100 -15.00 5.30 -20.64
C PHE A 100 -15.75 6.30 -19.76
N TRP A 101 -15.60 7.61 -20.03
CA TRP A 101 -16.08 8.69 -19.16
C TRP A 101 -17.56 8.57 -18.79
N LYS A 102 -18.45 8.28 -19.75
CA LYS A 102 -19.91 8.16 -19.49
C LYS A 102 -20.26 7.06 -18.51
N TRP A 103 -19.48 5.97 -18.52
CA TRP A 103 -19.66 4.84 -17.61
C TRP A 103 -19.04 5.14 -16.24
N TYR A 104 -17.89 5.81 -16.26
CA TYR A 104 -17.15 6.18 -15.08
C TYR A 104 -17.89 7.23 -14.22
N GLU A 105 -18.43 8.27 -14.86
CA GLU A 105 -19.17 9.36 -14.19
C GLU A 105 -20.46 8.88 -13.52
N LYS A 106 -21.10 7.83 -14.05
CA LYS A 106 -22.28 7.21 -13.42
C LYS A 106 -21.96 6.59 -12.05
N GLY A 107 -20.69 6.43 -11.68
CA GLY A 107 -20.29 5.88 -10.39
C GLY A 107 -20.79 4.44 -10.16
N SER A 108 -20.99 3.68 -11.25
CA SER A 108 -21.51 2.31 -11.19
C SER A 108 -20.61 1.43 -10.34
N LYS A 109 -21.18 0.44 -9.62
CA LYS A 109 -20.40 -0.54 -8.82
C LYS A 109 -19.35 -1.28 -9.66
N SER A 110 -19.57 -1.41 -10.96
CA SER A 110 -18.62 -2.04 -11.89
C SER A 110 -17.29 -1.28 -12.00
N THR A 111 -17.22 0.01 -11.68
CA THR A 111 -15.96 0.77 -11.71
C THR A 111 -14.98 0.34 -10.62
N ILE A 112 -15.46 -0.33 -9.56
CA ILE A 112 -14.63 -0.91 -8.50
C ILE A 112 -13.78 -2.07 -9.05
N ILE A 113 -14.29 -2.82 -10.03
CA ILE A 113 -13.54 -3.92 -10.65
C ILE A 113 -12.28 -3.38 -11.34
N VAL A 114 -12.36 -2.21 -11.98
CA VAL A 114 -11.18 -1.56 -12.58
C VAL A 114 -10.14 -1.21 -11.52
N VAL A 115 -10.57 -0.66 -10.37
CA VAL A 115 -9.64 -0.38 -9.26
C VAL A 115 -8.98 -1.68 -8.80
N LEU A 116 -9.75 -2.74 -8.59
CA LEU A 116 -9.23 -4.03 -8.16
C LEU A 116 -8.22 -4.60 -9.15
N LEU A 117 -8.49 -4.55 -10.45
CA LEU A 117 -7.57 -5.01 -11.48
C LEU A 117 -6.28 -4.19 -11.50
N ILE A 118 -6.38 -2.85 -11.42
CA ILE A 118 -5.21 -1.96 -11.40
C ILE A 118 -4.35 -2.20 -10.15
N GLU A 119 -4.98 -2.36 -8.97
CA GLU A 119 -4.27 -2.65 -7.73
C GLU A 119 -3.62 -4.03 -7.77
N LEU A 120 -4.29 -5.06 -8.31
CA LEU A 120 -3.69 -6.38 -8.51
C LEU A 120 -2.49 -6.33 -9.46
N CYS A 121 -2.58 -5.59 -10.56
CA CYS A 121 -1.48 -5.39 -11.50
C CYS A 121 -0.28 -4.67 -10.88
N ASN A 122 -0.45 -3.96 -9.75
CA ASN A 122 0.65 -3.33 -9.03
C ASN A 122 1.18 -4.22 -7.89
N ILE A 123 0.27 -4.77 -7.08
CA ILE A 123 0.61 -5.58 -5.90
C ILE A 123 1.26 -6.90 -6.31
N VAL A 124 0.75 -7.62 -7.31
CA VAL A 124 1.25 -8.95 -7.69
C VAL A 124 2.72 -8.89 -8.14
N PRO A 125 3.13 -8.02 -9.08
CA PRO A 125 4.55 -7.90 -9.44
C PRO A 125 5.41 -7.46 -8.26
N SER A 126 4.88 -6.56 -7.41
CA SER A 126 5.61 -6.08 -6.22
C SER A 126 5.90 -7.21 -5.23
N VAL A 127 4.94 -8.12 -5.02
CA VAL A 127 5.12 -9.29 -4.16
C VAL A 127 6.11 -10.27 -4.79
N ILE A 128 5.96 -10.59 -6.08
CA ILE A 128 6.85 -11.51 -6.81
C ILE A 128 8.30 -11.03 -6.71
N VAL A 129 8.55 -9.77 -7.07
CA VAL A 129 9.90 -9.20 -6.97
C VAL A 129 10.39 -9.26 -5.53
N SER A 130 9.55 -8.93 -4.54
CA SER A 130 9.95 -8.96 -3.13
C SER A 130 10.33 -10.34 -2.61
N THR A 131 9.74 -11.40 -3.17
CA THR A 131 10.06 -12.78 -2.82
C THR A 131 11.35 -13.30 -3.46
N GLU A 132 11.77 -12.73 -4.60
CA GLU A 132 13.03 -13.12 -5.27
C GLU A 132 14.30 -12.61 -4.55
N TRP A 133 14.15 -11.63 -3.65
CA TRP A 133 15.26 -11.05 -2.87
C TRP A 133 15.51 -11.73 -1.51
N LEU A 134 14.80 -12.83 -1.22
CA LEU A 134 14.95 -13.63 0.01
C LEU A 134 15.75 -14.90 -0.28
#